data_AF-D8IZD4-F1
#
_entry.id   AF-D8IZD4-F1
#
_cell.length_a   1.000
_cell.length_b   1.000
_cell.length_c   1.000
_cell.angle_alpha   90.00
_cell.angle_beta   90.00
_cell.angle_gamma   90.00
#
_symmetry.space_group_name_H-M   'P 1'
#
loop_
_entity.id
_entity.type
_entity.pdbx_description
1 polymer ?
#
loop_
_entity_poly.entity_id
_entity_poly.type
_entity_poly.pdbx_seq_one_letter_code
_entity_poly.pdbx_strand_id
1 'polypeptide(L)'
;MKSRILFFLAGTVTASLFFYGYLVWKSNITKIHRLTTPLQLSTEQASNGMLPVGTSLYYDTSFPEGFSRYKIYVNIDRMPLELETLQDPTMIDPVEATAFSQDAVVNRLRNHPFTKDELRAIINSGYLSKDDIKEVLSEFTDGK
;
A
#
# COMPACT_ATOMS: atom_id res chain seq x y z
N MET A 1 10.06 55.15 24.23
CA MET A 1 10.78 53.96 23.72
C MET A 1 10.36 52.64 24.37
N LYS A 2 10.25 52.54 25.70
CA LYS A 2 9.89 51.28 26.41
C LYS A 2 8.56 50.65 25.99
N SER A 3 7.52 51.47 25.77
CA SER A 3 6.19 50.97 25.36
C SER A 3 6.19 50.33 23.96
N ARG A 4 6.94 50.87 22.99
CA ARG A 4 7.06 50.27 21.65
C ARG A 4 7.72 48.89 21.71
N ILE A 5 8.75 48.73 22.53
CA ILE A 5 9.46 47.46 22.71
C ILE A 5 8.54 46.38 23.30
N LEU A 6 7.68 46.74 24.25
CA LEU A 6 6.67 45.83 24.82
C LEU A 6 5.64 45.37 23.78
N PHE A 7 5.16 46.27 22.91
CA PHE A 7 4.25 45.89 21.82
C PHE A 7 4.90 44.98 20.78
N PHE A 8 6.18 45.22 20.44
CA PHE A 8 6.94 44.34 19.54
C PHE A 8 7.14 42.93 20.13
N LEU A 9 7.47 42.83 21.42
CA LEU A 9 7.62 41.54 22.12
C LEU A 9 6.29 40.78 22.26
N ALA A 10 5.19 41.46 22.55
CA ALA A 10 3.88 40.84 22.59
C ALA A 10 3.48 40.33 21.20
N GLY A 11 3.75 41.10 20.14
CA GLY A 11 3.48 40.71 18.76
C GLY A 11 4.23 39.47 18.32
N THR A 12 5.52 39.35 18.67
CA THR A 12 6.34 38.18 18.29
C THR A 12 5.89 36.90 19.00
N VAL A 13 5.60 36.97 20.31
CA VAL A 13 5.10 35.83 21.08
C VAL A 13 3.76 35.34 20.51
N THR A 14 2.86 36.27 20.19
CA THR A 14 1.55 35.94 19.63
C THR A 14 1.70 35.28 18.25
N ALA A 15 2.55 35.84 17.38
CA ALA A 15 2.84 35.26 16.07
C ALA A 15 3.48 33.86 16.16
N SER A 16 4.41 33.64 17.09
CA SER A 16 5.03 32.34 17.31
C SER A 16 4.03 31.29 17.83
N LEU A 17 3.11 31.67 18.72
CA LEU A 17 2.04 30.79 19.20
C LEU A 17 1.06 30.43 18.08
N PHE A 18 0.68 31.38 17.23
CA PHE A 18 -0.16 31.11 16.05
C PHE A 18 0.58 30.24 15.02
N PHE A 19 1.89 30.41 14.84
CA PHE A 19 2.70 29.60 13.93
C PHE A 19 2.85 28.15 14.45
N TYR A 20 3.14 27.97 15.73
CA TYR A 20 3.15 26.64 16.37
C TYR A 20 1.77 25.99 16.32
N GLY A 21 0.71 26.75 16.63
CA GLY A 21 -0.67 26.28 16.50
C GLY A 21 -1.01 25.87 15.07
N TYR A 22 -0.55 26.61 14.06
CA TYR A 22 -0.74 26.27 12.65
C TYR A 22 0.03 25.01 12.24
N LEU A 23 1.28 24.84 12.70
CA LEU A 23 2.07 23.63 12.44
C LEU A 23 1.46 22.39 13.10
N VAL A 24 0.91 22.52 14.31
CA VAL A 24 0.21 21.43 15.02
C VAL A 24 -1.18 21.17 14.42
N TRP A 25 -1.88 22.22 13.98
CA TRP A 25 -3.20 22.09 13.36
C TRP A 25 -3.09 21.42 12.02
N LYS A 26 -2.07 21.74 11.19
CA LYS A 26 -1.94 21.27 9.80
C LYS A 26 -2.23 19.76 9.75
N SER A 27 -3.48 19.48 9.41
CA SER A 27 -4.04 18.15 9.49
C SER A 27 -3.19 17.28 8.60
N ASN A 28 -2.72 16.15 9.14
CA ASN A 28 -2.06 15.13 8.34
C ASN A 28 -3.11 14.52 7.42
N ILE A 29 -3.45 15.24 6.35
CA ILE A 29 -4.31 14.76 5.27
C ILE A 29 -3.61 13.53 4.74
N THR A 30 -4.13 12.38 5.14
CA THR A 30 -3.55 11.10 4.79
C THR A 30 -4.07 10.77 3.40
N LYS A 31 -3.18 10.77 2.42
CA LYS A 31 -3.53 10.37 1.05
C LYS A 31 -3.71 8.86 1.04
N ILE A 32 -4.82 8.41 0.49
CA ILE A 32 -5.10 6.99 0.33
C ILE A 32 -5.31 6.66 -1.14
N HIS A 33 -4.91 5.46 -1.53
CA HIS A 33 -5.29 4.84 -2.79
C HIS A 33 -6.09 3.58 -2.50
N ARG A 34 -7.22 3.40 -3.18
CA ARG A 34 -8.07 2.22 -3.07
C ARG A 34 -7.77 1.32 -4.25
N LEU A 35 -7.32 0.09 -4.00
CA LEU A 35 -7.00 -0.84 -5.08
C LEU A 35 -8.24 -1.14 -5.92
N THR A 36 -8.11 -0.95 -7.24
CA THR A 36 -9.09 -1.34 -8.25
C THR A 36 -8.76 -2.68 -8.91
N THR A 37 -7.50 -3.10 -8.82
CA THR A 37 -6.98 -4.39 -9.26
C THR A 37 -6.21 -5.05 -8.11
N PRO A 38 -6.22 -6.39 -8.03
CA PRO A 38 -5.45 -7.07 -6.99
C PRO A 38 -3.94 -6.95 -7.26
N LEU A 39 -3.14 -6.92 -6.20
CA LEU A 39 -1.68 -6.92 -6.29
C LEU A 39 -1.11 -8.20 -5.68
N GLN A 40 -0.08 -8.74 -6.29
CA GLN A 40 0.68 -9.87 -5.76
C GLN A 40 1.69 -9.37 -4.73
N LEU A 41 1.78 -10.06 -3.60
CA LEU A 41 2.77 -9.76 -2.56
C LEU A 41 3.94 -10.73 -2.63
N SER A 42 5.14 -10.18 -2.60
CA SER A 42 6.40 -10.92 -2.59
C SER A 42 7.39 -10.36 -1.59
N THR A 43 8.15 -11.26 -0.99
CA THR A 43 9.37 -10.99 -0.23
C THR A 43 10.54 -11.64 -0.97
N GLU A 44 11.78 -11.42 -0.54
CA GLU A 44 12.93 -12.11 -1.13
C GLU A 44 12.82 -13.64 -1.02
N GLN A 45 12.14 -14.14 0.01
CA GLN A 45 12.08 -15.56 0.36
C GLN A 45 10.79 -16.25 -0.10
N ALA A 46 9.69 -15.51 -0.29
CA ALA A 46 8.40 -16.09 -0.65
C ALA A 46 7.47 -15.14 -1.41
N SER A 47 6.72 -15.70 -2.36
CA SER A 47 5.70 -15.00 -3.15
C SER A 47 4.36 -15.72 -3.07
N ASN A 48 3.69 -15.60 -1.93
CA ASN A 48 2.47 -16.38 -1.63
C ASN A 48 1.25 -15.51 -1.26
N GLY A 49 1.38 -14.18 -1.20
CA GLY A 49 0.32 -13.28 -0.76
C GLY A 49 -0.37 -12.53 -1.90
N MET A 50 -1.56 -11.98 -1.63
CA MET A 50 -2.26 -11.06 -2.53
C MET A 50 -2.93 -9.97 -1.70
N LEU A 51 -2.88 -8.73 -2.18
CA LEU A 51 -3.76 -7.67 -1.73
C LEU A 51 -5.03 -7.67 -2.59
N PRO A 52 -6.21 -7.90 -2.01
CA PRO A 52 -7.45 -7.92 -2.76
C PRO A 52 -7.86 -6.52 -3.22
N VAL A 53 -8.73 -6.50 -4.23
CA VAL A 53 -9.44 -5.29 -4.66
C VAL A 53 -10.16 -4.66 -3.45
N GLY A 54 -10.14 -3.34 -3.35
CA GLY A 54 -10.74 -2.61 -2.23
C GLY A 54 -9.82 -2.41 -1.02
N THR A 55 -8.61 -2.96 -1.03
CA THR A 55 -7.58 -2.65 0.00
C THR A 55 -7.24 -1.16 -0.02
N SER A 56 -7.14 -0.55 1.17
CA SER A 56 -6.67 0.83 1.32
C SER A 56 -5.16 0.86 1.47
N LEU A 57 -4.49 1.53 0.54
CA LEU A 57 -3.07 1.85 0.61
C LEU A 57 -2.90 3.27 1.12
N TYR A 58 -2.27 3.43 2.28
CA TYR A 58 -1.98 4.74 2.87
C TYR A 58 -0.63 5.21 2.34
N TYR A 59 -0.62 6.33 1.64
CA TYR A 59 0.62 6.87 1.06
C TYR A 59 1.62 7.20 2.16
N ASP A 60 2.84 6.66 2.04
CA ASP A 60 3.93 6.95 2.96
C ASP A 60 4.88 7.98 2.33
N THR A 61 5.55 7.58 1.24
CA THR A 61 6.50 8.44 0.53
C THR A 61 6.73 7.94 -0.89
N SER A 62 7.32 8.79 -1.73
CA SER A 62 7.79 8.44 -3.07
C SER A 62 9.30 8.60 -3.15
N PHE A 63 9.93 7.69 -3.90
CA PHE A 63 11.37 7.60 -4.03
C PHE A 63 11.80 8.10 -5.42
N PRO A 64 12.96 8.77 -5.54
CA PRO A 64 13.47 9.26 -6.83
C PRO A 64 13.73 8.15 -7.84
N GLU A 65 13.88 6.90 -7.38
CA GLU A 65 14.04 5.68 -8.17
C GLU A 65 12.76 5.26 -8.92
N GLY A 66 11.63 5.94 -8.69
CA GLY A 66 10.40 5.77 -9.48
C GLY A 66 9.34 4.85 -8.88
N PHE A 67 9.51 4.43 -7.62
CA PHE A 67 8.49 3.70 -6.88
C PHE A 67 7.96 4.51 -5.70
N SER A 68 6.80 4.11 -5.18
CA SER A 68 6.19 4.72 -3.99
C SER A 68 5.90 3.67 -2.95
N ARG A 69 6.15 4.00 -1.69
CA ARG A 69 5.86 3.14 -0.56
C ARG A 69 4.52 3.50 0.03
N TYR A 70 3.77 2.47 0.39
CA TYR A 70 2.48 2.57 1.03
C TYR A 70 2.48 1.76 2.32
N LYS A 71 1.68 2.20 3.29
CA LYS A 71 1.38 1.47 4.52
C LYS A 71 0.04 0.76 4.36
N ILE A 72 -0.02 -0.47 4.88
CA ILE A 72 -1.27 -1.20 5.10
C ILE A 72 -1.42 -1.45 6.59
N TYR A 73 -2.64 -1.33 7.09
CA TYR A 73 -2.97 -1.68 8.46
C TYR A 73 -3.72 -3.00 8.44
N VAL A 74 -3.20 -3.98 9.17
CA VAL A 74 -3.78 -5.31 9.29
C VAL A 74 -4.18 -5.51 10.74
N ASN A 75 -5.46 -5.75 10.97
CA ASN A 75 -5.95 -6.16 12.28
C ASN A 75 -5.82 -7.68 12.38
N ILE A 76 -5.15 -8.15 13.42
CA ILE A 76 -4.97 -9.58 13.66
C ILE A 76 -5.86 -9.97 14.84
N ASP A 77 -6.77 -10.92 14.60
CA ASP A 77 -7.71 -11.37 15.63
C ASP A 77 -7.04 -12.37 16.58
N ARG A 78 -6.84 -11.96 17.84
CA ARG A 78 -6.48 -12.81 18.98
C ARG A 78 -5.27 -13.74 18.75
N MET A 79 -4.35 -13.36 17.87
CA MET A 79 -3.11 -14.08 17.64
C MET A 79 -1.94 -13.20 18.09
N PRO A 80 -1.29 -13.52 19.23
CA PRO A 80 -0.14 -12.76 19.70
C PRO A 80 1.03 -12.95 18.75
N LEU A 81 1.65 -11.86 18.34
CA LEU A 81 2.89 -11.85 17.56
C LEU A 81 4.04 -11.35 18.42
N GLU A 82 5.20 -11.98 18.29
CA GLU A 82 6.43 -11.51 18.93
C GLU A 82 6.90 -10.21 18.28
N LEU A 83 7.31 -9.24 19.10
CA LEU A 83 7.77 -7.93 18.64
C LEU A 83 9.29 -7.89 18.67
N GLU A 84 9.89 -7.59 17.52
CA GLU A 84 11.32 -7.36 17.40
C GLU A 84 11.62 -5.85 17.44
N THR A 85 12.74 -5.49 18.07
CA THR A 85 13.23 -4.11 18.07
C THR A 85 14.28 -3.93 17.00
N LEU A 86 13.99 -3.10 16.00
CA LEU A 86 14.99 -2.68 15.03
C LEU A 86 15.95 -1.68 15.68
N GLN A 87 17.26 -1.97 15.62
CA GLN A 87 18.28 -1.04 16.11
C GLN A 87 18.37 0.23 15.25
N ASP A 88 18.11 0.10 13.94
CA ASP A 88 18.00 1.20 13.00
C ASP A 88 16.56 1.24 12.43
N PRO A 89 15.76 2.29 12.74
CA PRO A 89 14.40 2.45 12.22
C PRO A 89 14.31 2.58 10.70
N THR A 90 15.41 2.79 10.00
CA THR A 90 15.45 2.94 8.53
C THR A 90 15.70 1.62 7.80
N MET A 91 16.22 0.60 8.49
CA MET A 91 16.40 -0.75 7.96
C MET A 91 15.08 -1.52 7.97
N ILE A 92 14.16 -1.09 7.10
CA ILE A 92 12.89 -1.75 6.86
C ILE A 92 13.10 -2.71 5.68
N ASP A 93 12.64 -3.96 5.82
CA ASP A 93 12.53 -4.93 4.74
C ASP A 93 11.07 -4.92 4.23
N PRO A 94 10.73 -4.10 3.21
CA PRO A 94 9.37 -3.95 2.74
C PRO A 94 8.92 -5.16 1.92
N VAL A 95 7.66 -5.55 2.09
CA VAL A 95 7.00 -6.46 1.16
C VAL A 95 6.75 -5.72 -0.16
N GLU A 96 7.14 -6.34 -1.26
CA GLU A 96 6.91 -5.82 -2.60
C GLU A 96 5.49 -6.17 -3.07
N ALA A 97 4.84 -5.19 -3.71
CA ALA A 97 3.48 -5.33 -4.24
C ALA A 97 3.49 -5.02 -5.75
N THR A 98 3.30 -6.05 -6.56
CA THR A 98 3.38 -5.94 -8.03
C THR A 98 2.08 -6.35 -8.70
N ALA A 99 1.88 -5.92 -9.94
CA ALA A 99 0.81 -6.44 -10.77
C ALA A 99 1.05 -7.94 -11.02
N PHE A 100 -0.03 -8.71 -11.15
CA PHE A 100 0.08 -10.12 -11.51
C PHE A 100 0.72 -10.27 -12.89
N SER A 101 1.75 -11.13 -12.99
CA SER A 101 2.20 -11.67 -14.26
C SER A 101 1.27 -12.81 -14.70
N GLN A 102 1.24 -13.09 -16.00
CA GLN A 102 0.48 -14.21 -16.57
C GLN A 102 0.81 -15.54 -15.88
N ASP A 103 2.10 -15.86 -15.74
CA ASP A 103 2.58 -17.06 -15.07
C ASP A 103 2.12 -17.15 -13.60
N ALA A 104 2.07 -16.01 -12.90
CA ALA A 104 1.61 -15.96 -11.52
C ALA A 104 0.10 -16.22 -11.39
N VAL A 105 -0.71 -15.74 -12.35
CA VAL A 105 -2.15 -16.04 -12.40
C VAL A 105 -2.37 -17.53 -12.65
N VAL A 106 -1.64 -18.13 -13.60
CA VAL A 106 -1.76 -19.57 -13.92
C VAL A 106 -1.35 -20.44 -12.73
N ASN A 107 -0.22 -20.13 -12.09
CA ASN A 107 0.23 -20.87 -10.91
C ASN A 107 -0.75 -20.73 -9.72
N ARG A 108 -1.38 -19.56 -9.55
CA ARG A 108 -2.43 -19.37 -8.55
C ARG A 108 -3.68 -20.17 -8.87
N LEU A 109 -4.16 -20.16 -10.12
CA LEU A 109 -5.32 -20.93 -10.56
C LEU A 109 -5.17 -22.42 -10.21
N ARG A 110 -3.95 -22.95 -10.27
CA ARG A 110 -3.64 -24.35 -9.94
C ARG A 110 -3.63 -24.63 -8.44
N ASN A 111 -3.26 -23.66 -7.60
CA ASN A 111 -2.97 -23.87 -6.18
C ASN A 111 -4.00 -23.26 -5.21
N HIS A 112 -4.80 -22.28 -5.65
CA HIS A 112 -5.81 -21.63 -4.83
C HIS A 112 -6.99 -21.15 -5.69
N PRO A 113 -8.24 -21.57 -5.41
CA PRO A 113 -9.39 -21.10 -6.17
C PRO A 113 -9.59 -19.59 -5.94
N PHE A 114 -9.73 -18.83 -7.03
CA PHE A 114 -10.21 -17.45 -7.00
C PHE A 114 -11.73 -17.42 -6.82
N THR A 115 -12.25 -16.40 -6.15
CA THR A 115 -13.68 -16.09 -6.25
C THR A 115 -14.03 -15.58 -7.65
N LYS A 116 -15.30 -15.71 -8.04
CA LYS A 116 -15.78 -15.23 -9.34
C LYS A 116 -15.50 -13.74 -9.57
N ASP A 117 -15.57 -12.94 -8.52
CA ASP A 117 -15.37 -11.49 -8.61
C ASP A 117 -13.89 -11.11 -8.70
N GLU A 118 -13.01 -11.84 -8.01
CA GLU A 118 -11.56 -11.69 -8.16
C GLU A 118 -11.11 -12.07 -9.57
N LEU A 119 -11.59 -13.21 -10.09
CA LEU A 119 -11.27 -13.63 -11.45
C LEU A 119 -11.75 -12.61 -12.48
N ARG A 120 -12.96 -12.07 -12.30
CA ARG A 120 -13.50 -11.00 -13.14
C ARG A 120 -12.63 -9.74 -13.07
N ALA A 121 -12.14 -9.36 -11.88
CA ALA A 121 -11.27 -8.20 -11.72
C ALA A 121 -9.91 -8.39 -12.42
N ILE A 122 -9.33 -9.59 -12.36
CA ILE A 122 -8.07 -9.94 -13.07
C ILE A 122 -8.26 -9.93 -14.58
N ILE A 123 -9.39 -10.45 -15.09
CA ILE A 123 -9.68 -10.42 -16.53
C ILE A 123 -9.87 -8.96 -17.00
N ASN A 124 -10.58 -8.15 -16.22
CA ASN A 124 -10.88 -6.76 -16.57
C ASN A 124 -9.70 -5.80 -16.38
N SER A 125 -8.65 -6.19 -15.64
CA SER A 125 -7.47 -5.35 -15.45
C SER A 125 -6.61 -5.23 -16.72
N GLY A 126 -6.84 -6.12 -17.70
CA GLY A 126 -6.01 -6.19 -18.91
C GLY A 126 -4.63 -6.81 -18.69
N TYR A 127 -4.39 -7.46 -17.54
CA TYR A 127 -3.15 -8.20 -17.29
C TYR A 127 -3.00 -9.44 -18.16
N LEU A 128 -4.11 -9.97 -18.68
CA LEU A 128 -4.16 -11.10 -19.60
C LEU A 128 -4.78 -10.65 -20.92
N SER A 129 -4.17 -11.03 -22.04
CA SER A 129 -4.77 -10.86 -23.36
C SER A 129 -5.93 -11.85 -23.56
N LYS A 130 -6.74 -11.61 -24.60
CA LYS A 130 -7.83 -12.53 -24.96
C LYS A 130 -7.33 -13.92 -25.33
N ASP A 131 -6.13 -13.99 -25.90
CA ASP A 131 -5.52 -15.26 -26.30
C ASP A 131 -4.98 -15.99 -25.07
N ASP A 132 -4.35 -15.27 -24.13
CA ASP A 132 -3.92 -15.81 -22.83
C ASP A 132 -5.11 -16.38 -22.04
N ILE A 133 -6.24 -15.66 -22.02
CA ILE A 133 -7.46 -16.13 -21.33
C ILE A 133 -7.98 -17.42 -21.98
N LYS A 134 -7.98 -17.51 -23.32
CA LYS A 134 -8.43 -18.72 -24.03
C LYS A 134 -7.51 -19.90 -23.77
N GLU A 135 -6.20 -19.68 -23.81
CA GLU A 135 -5.19 -20.69 -23.53
C GLU A 135 -5.37 -21.26 -22.13
N VAL A 136 -5.42 -20.39 -21.11
CA VAL A 136 -5.62 -20.80 -19.71
C VAL A 136 -6.95 -21.53 -19.51
N LEU A 137 -8.03 -21.07 -20.16
CA LEU A 137 -9.33 -21.74 -20.07
C LEU A 137 -9.29 -23.12 -20.74
N SER A 138 -8.62 -23.24 -21.88
CA SER A 138 -8.47 -24.52 -22.59
C SER A 138 -7.64 -25.52 -21.79
N GLU A 139 -6.55 -25.10 -21.14
CA GLU A 139 -5.78 -25.98 -20.24
C GLU A 139 -6.65 -26.52 -19.10
N PHE A 140 -7.56 -25.70 -18.57
CA PHE A 140 -8.43 -26.07 -17.47
C PHE A 140 -9.61 -26.96 -17.89
N THR A 141 -10.10 -26.85 -19.12
CA THR A 141 -11.19 -27.67 -19.65
C THR A 141 -10.71 -28.98 -20.30
N ASP A 142 -9.52 -28.96 -20.90
CA ASP A 142 -8.98 -30.07 -21.68
C ASP A 142 -8.02 -30.93 -20.83
N GLY A 143 -7.44 -30.36 -19.77
CA GLY A 143 -6.70 -31.09 -18.73
C GLY A 143 -7.66 -31.78 -17.76
N LYS A 144 -7.71 -33.12 -17.81
CA LYS A 144 -8.22 -33.95 -16.70
C LYS A 144 -7.30 -33.89 -15.48
#